data_AF-A0A8T6QEM8-F1
#
_entry.id   AF-A0A8T6QEM8-F1
#
_cell.length_a   1.000
_cell.length_b   1.000
_cell.length_c   1.000
_cell.angle_alpha   90.00
_cell.angle_beta   90.00
_cell.angle_gamma   90.00
#
_symmetry.space_group_name_H-M   'P 1'
#
loop_
_entity.id
_entity.type
_entity.pdbx_description
1 polymer ?
#
loop_
_entity_poly.entity_id
_entity_poly.type
_entity_poly.pdbx_seq_one_letter_code
_entity_poly.pdbx_strand_id
1 'polypeptide(L)'
;MKVRSIGFTINNNNKNINTVDVMNAFINASNREHSRTDYTRKILISDVNDFYYGLVVTFRNQKKNCKSQFVDGKFQLKIEDLQGSDKLANFNFFLIKKSNLSGLYMYHHGSCSLNTLFSHLETISNEFIRNQNKEEIKKLGDKPKQKEVTAINKKYKERLTFSLMTNKNNIQSVLCQFKEIKSTSFKFNYIDFKGGPMTALEQFVNTTTIDMNFNSSDRTKVQQLSQNLSNIYNSMSGVAKAQVIAVNHAGIEKTIDFMNYPVFLKHTISI
;
A
#
# COMPACT_ATOMS: atom_id res chain seq x y z
N MET A 1 -16.77 -10.16 14.64
CA MET A 1 -16.16 -9.39 13.53
C MET A 1 -14.92 -10.13 13.03
N LYS A 2 -14.84 -10.58 11.77
CA LYS A 2 -13.68 -11.35 11.29
C LYS A 2 -12.53 -10.42 10.93
N VAL A 3 -11.48 -10.40 11.74
CA VAL A 3 -10.26 -9.63 11.48
C VAL A 3 -9.32 -10.44 10.58
N ARG A 4 -8.72 -9.78 9.60
CA ARG A 4 -7.74 -10.33 8.66
C ARG A 4 -6.42 -9.58 8.85
N SER A 5 -5.33 -10.32 8.92
CA SER A 5 -3.99 -9.75 8.94
C SER A 5 -3.45 -9.65 7.51
N ILE A 6 -3.02 -8.47 7.12
CA ILE A 6 -2.53 -8.15 5.77
C ILE A 6 -1.07 -7.72 5.88
N GLY A 7 -0.16 -8.44 5.22
CA GLY A 7 1.24 -8.06 5.16
C GLY A 7 1.48 -6.91 4.19
N PHE A 8 2.50 -6.09 4.46
CA PHE A 8 2.96 -5.06 3.54
C PHE A 8 4.44 -4.76 3.69
N THR A 9 5.00 -4.08 2.70
CA THR A 9 6.37 -3.57 2.76
C THR A 9 6.41 -2.12 2.31
N ILE A 10 7.32 -1.36 2.90
CA ILE A 10 7.66 0.00 2.49
C ILE A 10 9.07 -0.05 1.94
N ASN A 11 9.30 0.44 0.72
CA ASN A 11 10.65 0.55 0.16
C ASN A 11 11.02 2.01 -0.02
N ASN A 12 12.20 2.38 0.48
CA ASN A 12 12.81 3.67 0.23
C ASN A 12 13.93 3.49 -0.80
N ASN A 13 13.64 3.77 -2.06
CA ASN A 13 14.64 3.71 -3.14
C ASN A 13 15.50 4.98 -3.18
N ASN A 14 15.03 6.07 -2.57
CA ASN A 14 15.68 7.36 -2.61
C ASN A 14 16.88 7.40 -1.65
N LYS A 15 18.08 7.18 -2.19
CA LYS A 15 19.36 7.19 -1.44
C LYS A 15 19.67 8.52 -0.74
N ASN A 16 19.01 9.61 -1.11
CA ASN A 16 19.21 10.94 -0.53
C ASN A 16 18.23 11.25 0.60
N ILE A 17 17.37 10.30 0.98
CA ILE A 17 16.37 10.46 2.01
C ILE A 17 16.57 9.35 3.04
N ASN A 18 16.79 9.72 4.29
CA ASN A 18 16.90 8.76 5.37
C ASN A 18 15.50 8.24 5.74
N THR A 19 15.37 6.91 5.77
CA THR A 19 14.14 6.22 6.20
C THR A 19 13.70 6.63 7.60
N VAL A 20 14.63 6.78 8.54
CA VAL A 20 14.32 7.16 9.93
C VAL A 20 13.64 8.52 9.98
N ASP A 21 14.11 9.49 9.19
CA ASP A 21 13.50 10.82 9.13
C ASP A 21 12.09 10.79 8.54
N VAL A 22 11.85 9.92 7.56
CA VAL A 22 10.50 9.72 7.01
C VAL A 22 9.57 9.08 8.03
N MET A 23 10.04 8.10 8.81
CA MET A 23 9.25 7.50 9.88
C MET A 23 8.94 8.53 10.98
N ASN A 24 9.90 9.38 11.33
CA ASN A 24 9.69 10.51 12.25
C ASN A 24 8.67 11.50 11.68
N ALA A 25 8.69 11.76 10.37
CA ALA A 25 7.66 12.58 9.72
C ALA A 25 6.26 11.96 9.85
N PHE A 26 6.13 10.63 9.78
CA PHE A 26 4.86 9.96 10.04
C PHE A 26 4.42 10.09 11.50
N ILE A 27 5.33 9.92 12.46
CA ILE A 27 5.05 10.09 13.89
C ILE A 27 4.57 11.52 14.17
N ASN A 28 5.29 12.53 13.67
CA ASN A 28 4.94 13.94 13.82
C ASN A 28 3.59 14.29 13.17
N ALA A 29 3.22 13.57 12.12
CA ALA A 29 1.93 13.72 11.46
C ALA A 29 0.76 13.07 12.24
N SER A 30 1.00 12.41 13.38
CA SER A 30 -0.05 11.77 14.19
C SER A 30 -1.10 12.75 14.72
N ASN A 31 -0.76 14.03 14.82
CA ASN A 31 -1.69 15.09 15.21
C ASN A 31 -2.64 15.52 14.08
N ARG A 32 -2.40 15.09 12.84
CA ARG A 32 -3.23 15.47 11.68
C ARG A 32 -4.58 14.77 11.74
N GLU A 33 -5.62 15.52 11.42
CA GLU A 33 -6.97 14.99 11.23
C GLU A 33 -7.35 14.99 9.76
N HIS A 34 -7.80 13.83 9.27
CA HIS A 34 -8.27 13.66 7.92
C HIS A 34 -9.79 13.64 7.92
N SER A 35 -10.39 14.81 7.77
CA SER A 35 -11.84 14.97 7.71
C SER A 35 -12.37 14.79 6.28
N ARG A 36 -13.36 13.92 6.15
CA ARG A 36 -14.20 13.71 4.96
C ARG A 36 -15.66 13.90 5.37
N THR A 37 -16.55 14.01 4.40
CA THR A 37 -17.99 14.14 4.62
C THR A 37 -18.52 13.07 5.58
N ASP A 38 -18.10 11.82 5.38
CA ASP A 38 -18.66 10.67 6.08
C ASP A 38 -17.83 10.19 7.28
N TYR A 39 -16.61 10.70 7.47
CA TYR A 39 -15.75 10.30 8.57
C TYR A 39 -14.62 11.30 8.87
N THR A 40 -14.13 11.27 10.09
CA THR A 40 -12.84 11.85 10.48
C THR A 40 -11.87 10.72 10.82
N ARG A 41 -10.62 10.80 10.35
CA ARG A 41 -9.61 9.79 10.60
C ARG A 41 -8.33 10.38 11.19
N LYS A 42 -7.75 9.69 12.17
CA LYS A 42 -6.40 9.95 12.69
C LYS A 42 -5.55 8.70 12.51
N ILE A 43 -4.27 8.91 12.19
CA ILE A 43 -3.28 7.84 12.06
C ILE A 43 -2.22 8.15 13.07
N LEU A 44 -2.15 7.36 14.13
CA LEU A 44 -1.20 7.51 15.21
C LEU A 44 -0.06 6.52 14.97
N ILE A 45 1.18 6.97 15.07
CA ILE A 45 2.37 6.10 14.99
C ILE A 45 3.28 6.39 16.16
N SER A 46 3.81 5.34 16.77
CA SER A 46 4.80 5.40 17.84
C SER A 46 5.99 4.51 17.52
N ASP A 47 7.18 4.99 17.86
CA ASP A 47 8.41 4.22 17.82
C ASP A 47 8.55 3.45 19.14
N VAL A 48 8.62 2.11 19.07
CA VAL A 48 8.84 1.25 20.25
C VAL A 48 9.72 0.06 19.89
N ASN A 49 10.88 -0.07 20.54
CA ASN A 49 11.83 -1.18 20.36
C ASN A 49 12.20 -1.39 18.88
N ASP A 50 11.98 -2.58 18.33
CA ASP A 50 12.29 -2.97 16.95
C ASP A 50 11.17 -2.64 15.95
N PHE A 51 10.09 -2.00 16.40
CA PHE A 51 8.89 -1.77 15.60
C PHE A 51 8.41 -0.32 15.67
N TYR A 52 7.71 0.10 14.63
CA TYR A 52 6.79 1.22 14.70
C TYR A 52 5.38 0.66 14.86
N TYR A 53 4.69 1.07 15.91
CA TYR A 53 3.29 0.71 16.17
C TYR A 53 2.38 1.77 15.62
N GLY A 54 1.28 1.34 15.02
CA GLY A 54 0.36 2.21 14.32
C GLY A 54 -1.09 1.92 14.67
N LEU A 55 -1.87 2.99 14.82
CA LEU A 55 -3.30 2.94 15.04
C LEU A 55 -4.01 3.89 14.09
N VAL A 56 -4.92 3.36 13.28
CA VAL A 56 -5.86 4.17 12.51
C VAL A 56 -7.17 4.22 13.27
N VAL A 57 -7.55 5.41 13.70
CA VAL A 57 -8.86 5.67 14.33
C VAL A 57 -9.75 6.36 13.31
N THR A 58 -10.87 5.74 12.97
CA THR A 58 -11.86 6.32 12.05
C THR A 58 -13.16 6.58 12.79
N PHE A 59 -13.46 7.84 13.05
CA PHE A 59 -14.75 8.29 13.58
C PHE A 59 -15.72 8.44 12.41
N ARG A 60 -16.71 7.56 12.31
CA ARG A 60 -17.74 7.71 11.27
C ARG A 60 -18.70 8.82 11.67
N ASN A 61 -19.01 9.71 10.73
CA ASN A 61 -20.07 10.70 10.89
C ASN A 61 -21.42 10.01 10.65
N GLN A 62 -21.83 9.12 11.57
CA GLN A 62 -23.12 8.45 11.50
C GLN A 62 -24.22 9.39 12.01
N LYS A 63 -24.68 10.31 11.16
CA LYS A 63 -25.92 11.06 11.42
C LYS A 63 -27.19 10.27 11.03
N LYS A 64 -27.11 8.97 10.71
CA LYS A 64 -28.28 8.23 10.21
C LYS A 64 -28.33 6.76 10.64
N ASN A 65 -28.96 6.43 11.76
CA ASN A 65 -29.44 5.06 12.00
C ASN A 65 -30.87 4.93 11.45
N CYS A 66 -31.06 4.36 10.26
CA CYS A 66 -32.38 4.03 9.76
C CYS A 66 -33.00 2.82 10.51
N LYS A 67 -33.91 3.02 11.45
CA LYS A 67 -34.90 2.02 11.90
C LYS A 67 -35.93 1.77 10.81
N SER A 68 -35.96 0.59 10.21
CA SER A 68 -37.09 0.19 9.35
C SER A 68 -38.19 -0.47 10.16
N GLN A 69 -39.43 -0.03 9.99
CA GLN A 69 -40.64 -0.59 10.60
C GLN A 69 -41.73 -0.75 9.52
N PHE A 70 -42.57 -1.77 9.65
CA PHE A 70 -43.78 -1.89 8.85
C PHE A 70 -44.95 -1.32 9.65
N VAL A 71 -45.59 -0.28 9.14
CA VAL A 71 -46.83 0.28 9.70
C VAL A 71 -47.87 0.24 8.57
N ASP A 72 -49.03 -0.35 8.85
CA ASP A 72 -50.13 -0.53 7.89
C ASP A 72 -49.72 -1.22 6.57
N GLY A 73 -48.86 -2.23 6.65
CA GLY A 73 -48.41 -3.01 5.49
C GLY A 73 -47.41 -2.28 4.57
N LYS A 74 -47.00 -1.05 4.90
CA LYS A 74 -46.02 -0.27 4.15
C LYS A 74 -44.69 -0.20 4.89
N PHE A 75 -43.60 -0.38 4.16
CA PHE A 75 -42.24 -0.27 4.67
C PHE A 75 -41.90 1.21 4.94
N GLN A 76 -41.67 1.56 6.20
CA GLN A 76 -41.20 2.88 6.62
C GLN A 76 -39.77 2.79 7.16
N LEU A 77 -38.93 3.75 6.75
CA LEU A 77 -37.54 3.89 7.18
C LEU A 77 -37.43 5.16 8.04
N LYS A 78 -37.24 5.02 9.36
CA LYS A 78 -37.17 6.12 10.32
C LYS A 78 -35.76 6.24 10.87
N ILE A 79 -35.10 7.38 10.68
CA ILE A 79 -33.75 7.58 11.21
C ILE A 79 -33.81 7.98 12.69
N GLU A 80 -33.16 7.25 13.61
CA GLU A 80 -32.94 7.67 15.00
C GLU A 80 -31.48 8.09 15.22
N ASP A 81 -31.28 9.18 15.98
CA ASP A 81 -29.98 9.81 16.17
C ASP A 81 -29.15 9.14 17.29
N LEU A 82 -27.83 9.11 17.12
CA LEU A 82 -26.88 8.93 18.23
C LEU A 82 -27.09 10.08 19.22
N GLN A 83 -27.32 9.79 20.51
CA GLN A 83 -27.45 10.85 21.50
C GLN A 83 -26.08 11.44 21.85
N GLY A 84 -25.94 12.77 21.79
CA GLY A 84 -24.74 13.49 22.22
C GLY A 84 -23.58 13.57 21.21
N SER A 85 -22.34 13.60 21.71
CA SER A 85 -21.09 13.70 20.95
C SER A 85 -20.49 12.35 20.52
N ASP A 86 -21.19 11.25 20.78
CA ASP A 86 -20.65 9.91 20.58
C ASP A 86 -20.57 9.57 19.09
N LYS A 87 -19.36 9.28 18.62
CA LYS A 87 -19.09 8.80 17.25
C LYS A 87 -18.66 7.35 17.31
N LEU A 88 -19.34 6.48 16.55
CA LEU A 88 -18.88 5.11 16.32
C LEU A 88 -17.48 5.13 15.68
N ALA A 89 -16.49 4.62 16.42
CA ALA A 89 -15.09 4.60 16.03
C ALA A 89 -14.64 3.20 15.59
N ASN A 90 -14.01 3.13 14.42
CA ASN A 90 -13.35 1.92 13.95
C ASN A 90 -11.83 2.04 14.15
N PHE A 91 -11.22 0.94 14.58
CA PHE A 91 -9.79 0.85 14.85
C PHE A 91 -9.11 -0.13 13.90
N ASN A 92 -7.99 0.28 13.31
CA ASN A 92 -7.10 -0.64 12.62
C ASN A 92 -5.70 -0.52 13.21
N PHE A 93 -5.15 -1.65 13.65
CA PHE A 93 -3.79 -1.71 14.16
C PHE A 93 -2.82 -2.08 13.06
N PHE A 94 -1.62 -1.54 13.12
CA PHE A 94 -0.52 -1.99 12.30
C PHE A 94 0.81 -1.93 13.03
N LEU A 95 1.77 -2.68 12.53
CA LEU A 95 3.15 -2.63 12.98
C LEU A 95 4.08 -2.65 11.78
N ILE A 96 5.25 -2.04 11.91
CA ILE A 96 6.29 -2.00 10.88
C ILE A 96 7.61 -2.36 11.56
N LYS A 97 8.27 -3.42 11.11
CA LYS A 97 9.59 -3.82 11.60
C LYS A 97 10.65 -2.85 11.09
N LYS A 98 11.46 -2.29 11.98
CA LYS A 98 12.47 -1.27 11.63
C LYS A 98 13.54 -1.78 10.66
N SER A 99 13.96 -3.03 10.81
CA SER A 99 15.10 -3.60 10.07
C SER A 99 14.86 -3.72 8.56
N ASN A 100 13.62 -3.92 8.14
CA ASN A 100 13.28 -4.19 6.74
C ASN A 100 11.99 -3.53 6.26
N LEU A 101 11.36 -2.70 7.11
CA LEU A 101 10.11 -2.00 6.84
C LEU A 101 8.95 -2.89 6.36
N SER A 102 9.02 -4.18 6.66
CA SER A 102 7.90 -5.09 6.51
C SER A 102 6.93 -4.87 7.65
N GLY A 103 5.63 -4.86 7.35
CA GLY A 103 4.59 -4.58 8.31
C GLY A 103 3.39 -5.51 8.20
N LEU A 104 2.55 -5.44 9.22
CA LEU A 104 1.31 -6.18 9.33
C LEU A 104 0.18 -5.21 9.65
N TYR A 105 -0.95 -5.35 8.98
CA TYR A 105 -2.13 -4.51 9.13
C TYR A 105 -3.36 -5.35 9.49
N MET A 106 -4.02 -5.02 10.60
CA MET A 106 -5.24 -5.68 11.05
C MET A 106 -6.46 -4.99 10.43
N TYR A 107 -7.08 -5.68 9.47
CA TYR A 107 -8.24 -5.22 8.72
C TYR A 107 -9.51 -5.97 9.11
N HIS A 108 -10.64 -5.26 9.16
CA HIS A 108 -11.96 -5.87 9.22
C HIS A 108 -12.89 -5.21 8.20
N HIS A 109 -13.93 -5.93 7.77
CA HIS A 109 -14.86 -5.42 6.76
C HIS A 109 -15.51 -4.10 7.22
N GLY A 110 -15.46 -3.07 6.38
CA GLY A 110 -15.96 -1.73 6.69
C GLY A 110 -14.97 -0.83 7.46
N SER A 111 -13.78 -1.30 7.79
CA SER A 111 -12.75 -0.46 8.42
C SER A 111 -11.91 0.32 7.40
N CYS A 112 -10.92 1.08 7.86
CA CYS A 112 -9.95 1.69 6.96
C CYS A 112 -9.26 0.57 6.15
N SER A 113 -9.13 0.74 4.84
CA SER A 113 -8.36 -0.21 4.03
C SER A 113 -6.87 0.09 4.14
N LEU A 114 -6.03 -0.93 3.96
CA LEU A 114 -4.58 -0.74 3.90
C LEU A 114 -4.16 0.21 2.77
N ASN A 115 -4.81 0.14 1.61
CA ASN A 115 -4.56 1.08 0.52
C ASN A 115 -4.86 2.53 0.90
N THR A 116 -5.89 2.74 1.72
CA THR A 116 -6.20 4.07 2.23
C THR A 116 -5.12 4.54 3.19
N LEU A 117 -4.63 3.68 4.09
CA LEU A 117 -3.46 3.98 4.94
C LEU A 117 -2.25 4.35 4.07
N PHE A 118 -1.92 3.59 3.03
CA PHE A 118 -0.81 3.90 2.13
C PHE A 118 -0.95 5.28 1.50
N SER A 119 -2.12 5.66 1.00
CA SER A 119 -2.31 7.00 0.42
C SER A 119 -2.01 8.14 1.43
N HIS A 120 -2.31 7.93 2.71
CA HIS A 120 -1.96 8.90 3.76
C HIS A 120 -0.45 8.94 4.01
N LEU A 121 0.21 7.79 4.12
CA LEU A 121 1.67 7.70 4.30
C LEU A 121 2.44 8.23 3.07
N GLU A 122 1.96 7.95 1.86
CA GLU A 122 2.47 8.53 0.60
C GLU A 122 2.38 10.05 0.63
N THR A 123 1.27 10.61 1.10
CA THR A 123 1.10 12.06 1.20
C THR A 123 2.15 12.67 2.14
N ILE A 124 2.29 12.12 3.34
CA ILE A 124 3.23 12.63 4.34
C ILE A 124 4.69 12.49 3.86
N SER A 125 5.06 11.34 3.30
CA SER A 125 6.43 11.10 2.82
C SER A 125 6.75 11.99 1.62
N ASN A 126 5.81 12.19 0.69
CA ASN A 126 6.00 13.08 -0.45
C ASN A 126 6.15 14.54 -0.03
N GLU A 127 5.37 15.00 0.97
CA GLU A 127 5.54 16.34 1.56
C GLU A 127 6.92 16.49 2.20
N PHE A 128 7.36 15.50 2.99
CA PHE A 128 8.69 15.50 3.60
C PHE A 128 9.80 15.62 2.56
N ILE A 129 9.78 14.78 1.52
CA ILE A 129 10.81 14.80 0.45
C ILE A 129 10.78 16.13 -0.31
N ARG A 130 9.59 16.68 -0.59
CA ARG A 130 9.46 18.00 -1.23
C ARG A 130 10.04 19.11 -0.37
N ASN A 131 9.85 19.05 0.94
CA ASN A 131 10.42 20.04 1.86
C ASN A 131 11.95 19.93 1.89
N GLN A 132 12.52 18.73 1.96
CA GLN A 132 13.98 18.53 1.86
C GLN A 132 14.55 19.11 0.56
N ASN A 133 13.90 18.82 -0.57
CA ASN A 133 14.27 19.39 -1.87
C ASN A 133 14.22 20.92 -1.87
N LYS A 134 13.13 21.51 -1.35
CA LYS A 134 12.99 22.97 -1.24
C LYS A 134 14.08 23.60 -0.37
N GLU A 135 14.40 23.00 0.77
CA GLU A 135 15.45 23.51 1.66
C GLU A 135 16.83 23.43 1.01
N GLU A 136 17.13 22.40 0.21
CA GLU A 136 18.39 22.34 -0.54
C GLU A 136 18.44 23.36 -1.68
N ILE A 137 17.33 23.58 -2.39
CA ILE A 137 17.27 24.65 -3.42
C ILE A 137 17.46 26.03 -2.78
N LYS A 138 16.86 26.30 -1.61
CA LYS A 138 17.03 27.58 -0.89
C LYS A 138 18.50 27.86 -0.54
N LYS A 139 19.30 26.83 -0.25
CA LYS A 139 20.74 26.98 0.04
C LYS A 139 21.55 27.47 -1.16
N LEU A 140 21.01 27.44 -2.37
CA LEU A 140 21.65 28.00 -3.56
C LEU A 140 21.48 29.54 -3.67
N GLY A 141 20.67 30.18 -2.82
CA GLY A 141 20.41 31.63 -2.85
C GLY A 141 19.22 32.03 -3.74
N ASP A 142 19.04 33.35 -3.95
CA ASP A 142 17.81 33.92 -4.53
C ASP A 142 17.65 33.72 -6.06
N LYS A 143 18.74 33.43 -6.78
CA LYS A 143 18.75 33.22 -8.24
C LYS A 143 19.66 32.04 -8.64
N PRO A 144 19.30 30.81 -8.25
CA PRO A 144 20.10 29.64 -8.58
C PRO A 144 20.10 29.38 -10.09
N LYS A 145 21.18 28.79 -10.61
CA LYS A 145 21.22 28.43 -12.03
C LYS A 145 20.23 27.29 -12.27
N GLN A 146 19.48 27.36 -13.37
CA GLN A 146 18.48 26.34 -13.73
C GLN A 146 19.05 24.90 -13.74
N LYS A 147 20.33 24.75 -14.12
CA LYS A 147 21.05 23.47 -14.11
C LYS A 147 21.18 22.87 -12.70
N GLU A 148 21.46 23.71 -11.70
CA GLU A 148 21.62 23.30 -10.30
C GLU A 148 20.27 22.90 -9.70
N VAL A 149 19.23 23.69 -9.94
CA VAL A 149 17.85 23.37 -9.53
C VAL A 149 17.39 22.04 -10.13
N THR A 150 17.68 21.81 -11.41
CA THR A 150 17.32 20.56 -12.10
C THR A 150 18.07 19.36 -11.51
N ALA A 151 19.35 19.52 -11.15
CA ALA A 151 20.13 18.47 -10.51
C ALA A 151 19.56 18.09 -9.13
N ILE A 152 19.19 19.07 -8.30
CA ILE A 152 18.57 18.82 -6.98
C ILE A 152 17.19 18.15 -7.15
N ASN A 153 16.36 18.63 -8.09
CA ASN A 153 15.07 17.99 -8.36
C ASN A 153 15.23 16.53 -8.80
N LYS A 154 16.26 16.21 -9.61
CA LYS A 154 16.58 14.84 -10.02
C LYS A 154 17.05 13.99 -8.83
N LYS A 155 17.90 14.56 -7.95
CA LYS A 155 18.39 13.93 -6.71
C LYS A 155 17.25 13.45 -5.82
N TYR A 156 16.18 14.24 -5.70
CA TYR A 156 15.00 13.91 -4.91
C TYR A 156 13.83 13.36 -5.71
N LYS A 157 14.01 12.86 -6.94
CA LYS A 157 12.88 12.43 -7.78
C LYS A 157 12.14 11.22 -7.22
N GLU A 158 12.88 10.28 -6.64
CA GLU A 158 12.35 9.01 -6.17
C GLU A 158 11.46 9.17 -4.93
N ARG A 159 10.44 8.31 -4.84
CA ARG A 159 9.44 8.28 -3.76
C ARG A 159 9.51 6.94 -3.04
N LEU A 160 8.99 6.91 -1.82
CA LEU A 160 8.73 5.66 -1.14
C LEU A 160 7.64 4.90 -1.89
N THR A 161 7.80 3.58 -1.97
CA THR A 161 6.77 2.69 -2.50
C THR A 161 6.17 1.87 -1.38
N PHE A 162 4.86 1.70 -1.44
CA PHE A 162 4.09 0.93 -0.47
C PHE A 162 3.42 -0.22 -1.21
N SER A 163 3.80 -1.44 -0.86
CA SER A 163 3.32 -2.64 -1.53
C SER A 163 2.61 -3.55 -0.53
N LEU A 164 1.45 -4.04 -0.93
CA LEU A 164 0.82 -5.18 -0.30
C LEU A 164 1.72 -6.42 -0.47
N MET A 165 2.00 -7.12 0.62
CA MET A 165 2.60 -8.45 0.57
C MET A 165 1.47 -9.45 0.44
N THR A 166 1.40 -10.14 -0.69
CA THR A 166 0.37 -11.15 -0.92
C THR A 166 1.01 -12.49 -1.25
N ASN A 167 0.26 -13.58 -1.12
CA ASN A 167 0.70 -14.92 -1.50
C ASN A 167 0.05 -15.35 -2.83
N LYS A 168 0.63 -16.40 -3.44
CA LYS A 168 0.09 -17.13 -4.60
C LYS A 168 -1.42 -17.40 -4.53
N ASN A 169 -1.93 -17.67 -3.33
CA ASN A 169 -3.29 -18.15 -3.12
C ASN A 169 -4.36 -17.04 -3.12
N ASN A 170 -3.98 -15.77 -2.93
CA ASN A 170 -4.94 -14.67 -2.77
C ASN A 170 -4.91 -13.65 -3.92
N ILE A 171 -4.12 -13.89 -4.97
CA ILE A 171 -3.89 -12.99 -6.11
C ILE A 171 -5.20 -12.49 -6.68
N GLN A 172 -6.07 -13.44 -7.02
CA GLN A 172 -7.35 -13.13 -7.63
C GLN A 172 -8.20 -12.24 -6.73
N SER A 173 -8.29 -12.58 -5.43
CA SER A 173 -9.10 -11.83 -4.47
C SER A 173 -8.62 -10.40 -4.22
N VAL A 174 -7.31 -10.15 -4.37
CA VAL A 174 -6.71 -8.82 -4.21
C VAL A 174 -6.92 -8.01 -5.48
N LEU A 175 -6.63 -8.58 -6.64
CA LEU A 175 -6.75 -7.90 -7.92
C LEU A 175 -8.20 -7.54 -8.25
N CYS A 176 -9.17 -8.38 -7.87
CA CYS A 176 -10.61 -8.10 -8.03
C CYS A 176 -11.11 -6.85 -7.27
N GLN A 177 -10.33 -6.27 -6.37
CA GLN A 177 -10.69 -5.05 -5.63
C GLN A 177 -10.34 -3.76 -6.38
N PHE A 178 -9.66 -3.87 -7.51
CA PHE A 178 -9.26 -2.75 -8.35
C PHE A 178 -10.29 -2.49 -9.44
N LYS A 179 -10.33 -1.24 -9.90
CA LYS A 179 -11.20 -0.82 -11.01
C LYS A 179 -10.62 -1.27 -12.35
N GLU A 180 -9.29 -1.19 -12.49
CA GLU A 180 -8.57 -1.53 -13.71
C GLU A 180 -7.24 -2.21 -13.40
N ILE A 181 -6.79 -3.10 -14.27
CA ILE A 181 -5.43 -3.67 -14.27
C ILE A 181 -4.73 -3.19 -15.54
N LYS A 182 -3.65 -2.42 -15.38
CA LYS A 182 -2.91 -1.80 -16.50
C LYS A 182 -1.86 -2.71 -17.09
N SER A 183 -1.07 -3.34 -16.24
CA SER A 183 0.06 -4.16 -16.66
C SER A 183 0.50 -5.13 -15.58
N THR A 184 1.26 -6.13 -15.98
CA THR A 184 1.95 -7.06 -15.09
C THR A 184 3.40 -7.22 -15.54
N SER A 185 4.30 -7.45 -14.59
CA SER A 185 5.71 -7.69 -14.82
C SER A 185 6.14 -8.94 -14.03
N PHE A 186 6.77 -9.89 -14.70
CA PHE A 186 7.32 -11.10 -14.10
C PHE A 186 8.83 -11.12 -14.32
N LYS A 187 9.60 -11.22 -13.24
CA LYS A 187 11.05 -11.40 -13.29
C LYS A 187 11.38 -12.85 -12.97
N PHE A 188 12.14 -13.49 -13.85
CA PHE A 188 12.68 -14.83 -13.70
C PHE A 188 14.18 -14.73 -13.47
N ASN A 189 14.67 -15.51 -12.51
CA ASN A 189 16.09 -15.79 -12.40
C ASN A 189 16.24 -17.28 -12.67
N TYR A 190 17.00 -17.64 -13.71
CA TYR A 190 17.36 -19.03 -13.97
C TYR A 190 18.87 -19.14 -14.16
N ILE A 191 19.41 -20.30 -13.78
CA ILE A 191 20.84 -20.57 -13.89
C ILE A 191 21.02 -21.46 -15.12
N ASP A 192 21.73 -20.96 -16.13
CA ASP A 192 22.08 -21.72 -17.32
C ASP A 192 23.54 -22.16 -17.20
N PHE A 193 23.79 -23.42 -16.83
CA PHE A 193 25.14 -23.97 -16.68
C PHE A 193 25.73 -24.31 -18.06
N LYS A 194 26.10 -23.29 -18.83
CA LYS A 194 26.83 -23.45 -20.11
C LYS A 194 28.34 -23.25 -20.00
N GLY A 195 28.90 -23.23 -18.79
CA GLY A 195 30.34 -23.07 -18.57
C GLY A 195 31.04 -24.33 -18.07
N GLY A 196 32.37 -24.34 -18.22
CA GLY A 196 33.24 -25.39 -17.70
C GLY A 196 33.36 -25.38 -16.17
N PRO A 197 34.02 -26.39 -15.57
CA PRO A 197 34.21 -26.46 -14.12
C PRO A 197 34.96 -25.21 -13.59
N MET A 198 34.51 -24.70 -12.43
CA MET A 198 35.06 -23.52 -11.70
C MET A 198 34.72 -22.11 -12.24
N THR A 199 33.68 -21.93 -13.05
CA THR A 199 33.18 -20.57 -13.35
C THR A 199 32.21 -20.06 -12.27
N ALA A 200 32.26 -18.76 -11.96
CA ALA A 200 31.43 -18.15 -10.90
C ALA A 200 29.94 -18.22 -11.22
N LEU A 201 29.13 -18.69 -10.25
CA LEU A 201 27.67 -18.86 -10.37
C LEU A 201 26.93 -17.60 -10.84
N GLU A 202 27.40 -16.41 -10.44
CA GLU A 202 26.82 -15.13 -10.83
C GLU A 202 26.80 -14.92 -12.36
N GLN A 203 27.80 -15.43 -13.07
CA GLN A 203 27.90 -15.31 -14.54
C GLN A 203 26.89 -16.20 -15.27
N PHE A 204 26.25 -17.13 -14.57
CA PHE A 204 25.23 -18.03 -15.12
C PHE A 204 23.81 -17.67 -14.73
N VAL A 205 23.63 -16.67 -13.85
CA VAL A 205 22.31 -16.17 -13.45
C VAL A 205 21.76 -15.30 -14.59
N ASN A 206 20.95 -15.91 -15.44
CA ASN A 206 20.19 -15.18 -16.44
C ASN A 206 18.92 -14.61 -15.79
N THR A 207 18.68 -13.32 -16.07
CA THR A 207 17.47 -12.64 -15.65
C THR A 207 16.61 -12.37 -16.87
N THR A 208 15.36 -12.84 -16.84
CA THR A 208 14.36 -12.46 -17.85
C THR A 208 13.25 -11.67 -17.18
N THR A 209 12.89 -10.53 -17.75
CA THR A 209 11.71 -9.77 -17.34
C THR A 209 10.68 -9.86 -18.45
N ILE A 210 9.47 -10.29 -18.12
CA ILE A 210 8.32 -10.30 -19.02
C ILE A 210 7.36 -9.22 -18.56
N ASP A 211 7.27 -8.15 -19.35
CA ASP A 211 6.32 -7.07 -19.14
C ASP A 211 5.12 -7.25 -20.09
N MET A 212 3.92 -7.28 -19.52
CA MET A 212 2.67 -7.39 -20.27
C MET A 212 1.81 -6.15 -19.99
N ASN A 213 1.45 -5.43 -21.04
CA ASN A 213 0.53 -4.30 -20.96
C ASN A 213 -0.82 -4.70 -21.52
N PHE A 214 -1.90 -4.38 -20.80
CA PHE A 214 -3.25 -4.68 -21.26
C PHE A 214 -3.82 -3.53 -22.08
N ASN A 215 -4.52 -3.87 -23.16
CA ASN A 215 -5.26 -2.90 -23.98
C ASN A 215 -6.33 -2.21 -23.15
N SER A 216 -6.59 -0.92 -23.42
CA SER A 216 -7.52 -0.11 -22.63
C SER A 216 -8.91 -0.74 -22.49
N SER A 217 -9.40 -1.43 -23.51
CA SER A 217 -10.68 -2.16 -23.51
C SER A 217 -10.72 -3.36 -22.57
N ASP A 218 -9.57 -3.94 -22.24
CA ASP A 218 -9.46 -5.14 -21.41
C ASP A 218 -9.12 -4.83 -19.96
N ARG A 219 -8.57 -3.64 -19.66
CA ARG A 219 -8.13 -3.25 -18.31
C ARG A 219 -9.23 -3.35 -17.26
N THR A 220 -10.48 -3.10 -17.64
CA THR A 220 -11.66 -3.16 -16.76
C THR A 220 -12.22 -4.58 -16.60
N LYS A 221 -11.74 -5.57 -17.36
CA LYS A 221 -12.10 -6.99 -17.21
C LYS A 221 -11.37 -7.63 -16.03
N VAL A 222 -11.41 -6.95 -14.89
CA VAL A 222 -10.58 -7.22 -13.71
C VAL A 222 -10.78 -8.65 -13.24
N GLN A 223 -12.00 -9.19 -13.25
CA GLN A 223 -12.25 -10.56 -12.81
C GLN A 223 -11.54 -11.61 -13.67
N GLN A 224 -11.60 -11.46 -15.00
CA GLN A 224 -10.94 -12.38 -15.94
C GLN A 224 -9.42 -12.23 -15.88
N LEU A 225 -8.92 -10.98 -15.86
CA LEU A 225 -7.49 -10.70 -15.73
C LEU A 225 -6.92 -11.23 -14.41
N SER A 226 -7.64 -11.05 -13.31
CA SER A 226 -7.25 -11.54 -11.99
C SER A 226 -7.16 -13.06 -11.95
N GLN A 227 -8.12 -13.76 -12.55
CA GLN A 227 -8.08 -15.23 -12.68
C GLN A 227 -6.89 -15.67 -13.53
N ASN A 228 -6.69 -15.07 -14.70
CA ASN A 228 -5.61 -15.43 -15.61
C ASN A 228 -4.24 -15.20 -14.96
N LEU A 229 -4.04 -14.05 -14.30
CA LEU A 229 -2.81 -13.74 -13.58
C LEU A 229 -2.58 -14.71 -12.43
N SER A 230 -3.61 -15.08 -11.68
CA SER A 230 -3.52 -16.10 -10.63
C SER A 230 -3.11 -17.46 -11.21
N ASN A 231 -3.70 -17.86 -12.34
CA ASN A 231 -3.39 -19.12 -13.00
C ASN A 231 -1.94 -19.15 -13.50
N ILE A 232 -1.51 -18.09 -14.21
CA ILE A 232 -0.14 -17.91 -14.70
C ILE A 232 0.86 -18.00 -13.56
N TYR A 233 0.59 -17.31 -12.46
CA TYR A 233 1.52 -17.27 -11.35
C TYR A 233 1.57 -18.56 -10.51
N ASN A 234 0.46 -19.30 -10.47
CA ASN A 234 0.39 -20.62 -9.84
C ASN A 234 1.05 -21.69 -10.72
N SER A 235 1.02 -21.56 -12.05
CA SER A 235 1.69 -22.49 -12.96
C SER A 235 3.19 -22.21 -13.12
N MET A 236 3.65 -20.99 -12.82
CA MET A 236 5.05 -20.61 -12.93
C MET A 236 5.90 -21.04 -11.71
N SER A 237 7.04 -21.68 -12.00
CA SER A 237 8.16 -21.92 -11.07
C SER A 237 9.30 -20.92 -11.32
N GLY A 238 10.12 -20.64 -10.31
CA GLY A 238 11.32 -19.78 -10.47
C GLY A 238 11.07 -18.27 -10.64
N VAL A 239 9.87 -17.78 -10.36
CA VAL A 239 9.54 -16.33 -10.42
C VAL A 239 10.24 -15.61 -9.26
N ALA A 240 11.21 -14.77 -9.55
CA ALA A 240 11.93 -13.95 -8.57
C ALA A 240 11.13 -12.71 -8.15
N LYS A 241 10.29 -12.17 -9.04
CA LYS A 241 9.39 -11.05 -8.75
C LYS A 241 8.15 -11.15 -9.61
N ALA A 242 6.98 -10.86 -9.03
CA ALA A 242 5.77 -10.60 -9.81
C ALA A 242 5.10 -9.34 -9.29
N GLN A 243 4.79 -8.45 -10.23
CA GLN A 243 4.27 -7.13 -9.95
C GLN A 243 3.08 -6.85 -10.87
N VAL A 244 2.01 -6.28 -10.33
CA VAL A 244 0.87 -5.79 -11.12
C VAL A 244 0.66 -4.31 -10.85
N ILE A 245 0.44 -3.55 -11.92
CA ILE A 245 0.03 -2.14 -11.85
C ILE A 245 -1.49 -2.09 -12.07
N ALA A 246 -2.22 -1.60 -11.08
CA ALA A 246 -3.67 -1.53 -11.09
C ALA A 246 -4.17 -0.14 -10.67
N VAL A 247 -5.37 0.23 -11.07
CA VAL A 247 -6.01 1.50 -10.70
C VAL A 247 -7.18 1.21 -9.78
N ASN A 248 -7.24 1.88 -8.64
CA ASN A 248 -8.34 1.73 -7.71
C ASN A 248 -9.59 2.51 -8.16
N HIS A 249 -10.70 2.36 -7.45
CA HIS A 249 -11.95 3.07 -7.76
C HIS A 249 -11.88 4.60 -7.63
N ALA A 250 -10.82 5.14 -6.99
CA ALA A 250 -10.55 6.57 -6.92
C ALA A 250 -9.66 7.08 -8.07
N GLY A 251 -9.33 6.22 -9.06
CA GLY A 251 -8.49 6.59 -10.20
C GLY A 251 -6.98 6.63 -9.89
N ILE A 252 -6.55 6.14 -8.73
CA ILE A 252 -5.15 6.15 -8.31
C ILE A 252 -4.48 4.83 -8.69
N GLU A 253 -3.34 4.95 -9.37
CA GLU A 253 -2.49 3.82 -9.73
C GLU A 253 -1.74 3.26 -8.50
N LYS A 254 -1.69 1.94 -8.40
CA LYS A 254 -1.08 1.18 -7.31
C LYS A 254 -0.28 0.02 -7.87
N THR A 255 0.83 -0.26 -7.22
CA THR A 255 1.72 -1.37 -7.52
C THR A 255 1.52 -2.48 -6.49
N ILE A 256 1.38 -3.72 -6.95
CA ILE A 256 1.09 -4.89 -6.11
C ILE A 256 2.17 -5.93 -6.36
N ASP A 257 2.91 -6.36 -5.32
CA ASP A 257 3.98 -7.35 -5.42
C ASP A 257 3.56 -8.69 -4.77
N PHE A 258 3.63 -9.79 -5.52
CA PHE A 258 3.04 -11.07 -5.13
C PHE A 258 4.01 -12.10 -4.52
N MET A 259 5.33 -11.85 -4.51
CA MET A 259 6.37 -12.85 -4.12
C MET A 259 7.00 -12.63 -2.74
N ASN A 260 6.73 -11.52 -2.05
CA ASN A 260 7.38 -11.26 -0.75
C ASN A 260 6.54 -11.84 0.40
N TYR A 261 6.79 -13.09 0.77
CA TYR A 261 6.40 -13.63 2.08
C TYR A 261 7.41 -14.69 2.57
N PRO A 262 8.09 -14.50 3.72
CA PRO A 262 8.55 -15.62 4.53
C PRO A 262 7.34 -16.26 5.22
N VAL A 263 7.18 -17.58 5.08
CA VAL A 263 6.00 -18.44 5.34
C VAL A 263 5.36 -18.37 6.75
N PHE A 264 5.79 -17.50 7.66
CA PHE A 264 5.26 -17.45 9.02
C PHE A 264 4.18 -16.37 9.21
N LEU A 265 2.93 -16.83 9.40
CA LEU A 265 1.85 -16.28 10.24
C LEU A 265 0.47 -16.72 9.69
N LYS A 266 0.25 -18.04 9.63
CA LYS A 266 -1.08 -18.66 9.61
C LYS A 266 -1.53 -18.93 11.06
N HIS A 267 -1.75 -17.88 11.85
CA HIS A 267 -2.52 -18.04 13.09
C HIS A 267 -3.65 -17.02 13.11
N THR A 268 -4.85 -17.56 12.93
CA THR A 268 -6.10 -16.89 13.28
C THR A 268 -6.04 -16.60 14.78
N ILE A 269 -5.87 -15.35 15.17
CA ILE A 269 -6.15 -14.94 16.55
C ILE A 269 -7.66 -14.73 16.62
N SER A 270 -8.35 -15.69 17.21
CA SER A 270 -9.72 -15.47 17.69
C SER A 270 -9.62 -14.52 18.88
N ILE A 271 -10.29 -13.38 18.79
CA ILE A 271 -10.62 -12.51 19.94
C ILE A 271 -12.08 -12.83 20.29
#